data_AF-A0AAD3NVC8-F1
#
_entry.id   AF-A0AAD3NVC8-F1
#
_cell.length_a   1.000
_cell.length_b   1.000
_cell.length_c   1.000
_cell.angle_alpha   90.00
_cell.angle_beta   90.00
_cell.angle_gamma   90.00
#
_symmetry.space_group_name_H-M   'P 1'
#
loop_
_entity.id
_entity.type
_entity.pdbx_description
1 polymer ?
#
loop_
_entity_poly.entity_id
_entity_poly.type
_entity_poly.pdbx_seq_one_letter_code
_entity_poly.pdbx_strand_id
1 'polypeptide(L)'
;DRGAEGKGRTARLKRRLLVVEVEKKIMQCQVLMDEGKEKNALWSFGMILYTLDRLYKVTERHAKESGEWQSLHADILDLANPKLAVHYKLHISARMVQAYECLLPLSQRLL
;
A
#
# COMPACT_ATOMS: atom_id res chain seq x y z
N ASP A 1 10.11 -22.93 17.53
CA ASP A 1 8.85 -22.21 17.20
C ASP A 1 8.85 -20.68 17.35
N ARG A 2 9.41 -20.06 18.40
CA ARG A 2 9.36 -18.59 18.58
C ARG A 2 10.00 -17.74 17.46
N GLY A 3 10.94 -18.30 16.69
CA GLY A 3 11.64 -17.59 15.61
C GLY A 3 10.80 -17.37 14.35
N ALA A 4 9.83 -18.26 14.06
CA ALA A 4 8.97 -18.14 12.88
C ALA A 4 7.90 -17.06 13.07
N GLU A 5 7.33 -16.96 14.27
CA GLU A 5 6.35 -15.93 14.64
C GLU A 5 6.94 -14.51 14.58
N GLY A 6 8.18 -14.33 15.06
CA GLY A 6 8.90 -13.05 14.99
C GLY A 6 9.21 -12.60 13.56
N LYS A 7 9.52 -13.55 12.66
CA LYS A 7 9.73 -13.28 11.23
C LYS A 7 8.43 -12.87 10.54
N GLY A 8 7.33 -13.56 10.84
CA GLY A 8 5.99 -13.22 10.33
C GLY A 8 5.51 -11.83 10.77
N ARG A 9 5.76 -11.47 12.04
CA ARG A 9 5.49 -10.12 12.58
C ARG A 9 6.23 -9.03 11.82
N THR A 10 7.54 -9.20 11.66
CA THR A 10 8.39 -8.23 10.96
C THR A 10 8.00 -8.08 9.50
N ALA A 11 7.66 -9.18 8.82
CA ALA A 11 7.22 -9.14 7.42
C ALA A 11 5.91 -8.37 7.25
N ARG A 12 4.90 -8.60 8.10
CA ARG A 12 3.64 -7.83 8.07
C ARG A 12 3.87 -6.35 8.36
N LEU A 13 4.69 -6.03 9.36
CA LEU A 13 5.04 -4.63 9.65
C LEU A 13 5.67 -3.94 8.43
N LYS A 14 6.62 -4.61 7.76
CA LYS A 14 7.25 -4.08 6.53
C LYS A 14 6.22 -3.81 5.43
N ARG A 15 5.26 -4.70 5.21
CA ARG A 15 4.19 -4.50 4.22
C ARG A 15 3.31 -3.30 4.57
N ARG A 16 2.92 -3.16 5.83
CA ARG A 16 2.13 -2.00 6.31
C ARG A 16 2.88 -0.68 6.15
N LEU A 17 4.19 -0.67 6.40
CA LEU A 17 5.01 0.52 6.20
C LEU A 17 5.08 0.94 4.73
N LEU A 18 4.99 0.00 3.78
CA LEU A 18 4.88 0.35 2.36
C LEU A 18 3.56 1.05 2.04
N VAL A 19 2.44 0.64 2.65
CA VAL A 19 1.15 1.35 2.47
C VAL A 19 1.22 2.78 3.03
N VAL A 20 1.81 2.96 4.21
CA VAL A 20 2.05 4.30 4.79
C VAL A 20 2.95 5.15 3.91
N GLU A 21 3.97 4.54 3.29
CA GLU A 21 4.85 5.24 2.35
C GLU A 21 4.09 5.68 1.09
N VAL A 22 3.18 4.85 0.56
CA VAL A 22 2.29 5.21 -0.56
C VAL A 22 1.42 6.40 -0.19
N GLU A 23 0.77 6.38 0.98
CA GLU A 23 -0.07 7.49 1.46
C GLU A 23 0.68 8.82 1.53
N LYS A 24 1.87 8.80 2.14
CA LYS A 24 2.73 9.99 2.24
C LYS A 24 3.08 10.55 0.86
N LYS A 25 3.41 9.67 -0.09
CA LYS A 25 3.77 10.08 -1.45
C LYS A 25 2.57 10.60 -2.24
N ILE A 26 1.38 10.03 -2.05
CA ILE A 26 0.13 10.55 -2.60
C ILE A 26 -0.12 11.99 -2.11
N MET A 27 -0.02 12.22 -0.79
CA MET A 27 -0.19 13.55 -0.21
C MET A 27 0.86 14.54 -0.74
N GLN A 28 2.14 14.13 -0.81
CA GLN A 28 3.21 14.96 -1.37
C GLN A 28 2.98 15.29 -2.85
N CYS A 29 2.50 14.32 -3.64
CA CYS A 29 2.15 14.54 -5.03
C CYS A 29 1.04 15.59 -5.15
N GLN A 30 -0.01 15.51 -4.32
CA GLN A 30 -1.10 16.49 -4.32
C GLN A 30 -0.62 17.89 -3.95
N VAL A 31 0.17 18.01 -2.88
CA VAL A 31 0.74 19.31 -2.47
C VAL A 31 1.56 19.94 -3.60
N LEU A 32 2.39 19.16 -4.29
CA LEU A 32 3.18 19.66 -5.42
C LEU A 32 2.30 20.09 -6.61
N MET A 33 1.18 19.40 -6.86
CA MET A 33 0.21 19.82 -7.87
C MET A 33 -0.48 21.12 -7.48
N ASP A 34 -0.90 21.26 -6.22
CA ASP A 34 -1.58 22.46 -5.69
C ASP A 34 -0.65 23.69 -5.73
N GLU A 35 0.65 23.49 -5.57
CA GLU A 35 1.69 24.54 -5.69
C GLU A 35 2.09 24.84 -7.16
N GLY A 36 1.48 24.19 -8.15
CA GLY A 36 1.84 24.36 -9.58
C GLY A 36 3.20 23.76 -9.96
N LYS A 37 3.78 22.87 -9.14
CA LYS A 37 5.08 22.23 -9.36
C LYS A 37 4.93 20.89 -10.09
N GLU A 38 4.30 20.92 -11.27
CA GLU A 38 3.93 19.72 -12.04
C GLU A 38 5.10 18.75 -12.29
N LYS A 39 6.29 19.27 -12.64
CA LYS A 39 7.48 18.43 -12.84
C LYS A 39 7.82 17.66 -11.57
N ASN A 40 7.81 18.29 -10.40
CA ASN A 40 8.11 17.61 -9.14
C ASN A 40 7.00 16.63 -8.77
N ALA A 41 5.74 16.97 -9.04
CA ALA A 41 4.61 16.08 -8.83
C ALA A 41 4.75 14.80 -9.67
N LEU A 42 5.19 14.89 -10.94
CA LEU A 42 5.46 13.74 -11.80
C LEU A 42 6.54 12.82 -11.20
N TRP A 43 7.59 13.39 -10.61
CA TRP A 43 8.65 12.63 -9.95
C TRP A 43 8.13 11.95 -8.68
N SER A 44 7.31 12.65 -7.89
CA SER A 44 6.62 12.09 -6.73
C SER A 44 5.71 10.93 -7.14
N PHE A 45 5.00 11.06 -8.27
CA PHE A 45 4.17 10.00 -8.83
C PHE A 45 4.99 8.77 -9.23
N GLY A 46 6.16 8.96 -9.85
CA GLY A 46 7.10 7.86 -10.10
C GLY A 46 7.51 7.11 -8.82
N MET A 47 7.67 7.84 -7.72
CA MET A 47 7.94 7.22 -6.41
C MET A 47 6.73 6.45 -5.85
N ILE A 48 5.49 6.88 -6.12
CA ILE A 48 4.28 6.12 -5.77
C ILE A 48 4.31 4.76 -6.49
N LEU A 49 4.56 4.77 -7.81
CA LEU A 49 4.61 3.55 -8.62
C LEU A 49 5.70 2.58 -8.12
N TYR A 50 6.88 3.11 -7.80
CA TYR A 50 7.97 2.31 -7.23
C TYR A 50 7.58 1.64 -5.90
N THR A 51 6.95 2.38 -4.99
CA THR A 51 6.51 1.82 -3.71
C THR A 51 5.37 0.81 -3.89
N LEU A 52 4.48 1.01 -4.85
CA LEU A 52 3.41 0.06 -5.19
C LEU A 52 3.97 -1.25 -5.80
N ASP A 53 4.98 -1.19 -6.67
CA ASP A 53 5.67 -2.38 -7.19
C ASP A 53 6.33 -3.18 -6.04
N ARG A 54 6.96 -2.48 -5.08
CA ARG A 54 7.50 -3.13 -3.89
C ARG A 54 6.40 -3.79 -3.07
N LEU A 55 5.27 -3.12 -2.87
CA LEU A 55 4.11 -3.68 -2.15
C LEU A 55 3.61 -4.94 -2.85
N TYR A 56 3.34 -4.86 -4.15
CA TYR A 56 2.94 -6.00 -5.00
C TYR A 56 3.83 -7.21 -4.75
N LYS A 57 5.16 -7.04 -4.88
CA LYS A 57 6.13 -8.14 -4.77
C LYS A 57 6.13 -8.80 -3.41
N VAL A 58 5.95 -8.03 -2.33
CA VAL A 58 5.98 -8.58 -0.96
C VAL A 58 4.64 -9.15 -0.50
N THR A 59 3.53 -8.82 -1.15
CA THR A 59 2.19 -9.33 -0.80
C THR A 59 1.73 -10.47 -1.69
N GLU A 60 2.15 -10.54 -2.96
CA GLU A 60 1.62 -11.46 -3.98
C GLU A 60 1.48 -12.90 -3.49
N ARG A 61 2.58 -13.48 -2.99
CA ARG A 61 2.56 -14.87 -2.51
C ARG A 61 1.51 -15.09 -1.39
N HIS A 62 1.50 -14.23 -0.38
CA HIS A 62 0.61 -14.39 0.78
C HIS A 62 -0.85 -14.15 0.42
N ALA A 63 -1.11 -13.19 -0.47
CA ALA A 63 -2.45 -12.88 -0.96
C ALA A 63 -2.98 -13.99 -1.88
N LYS A 64 -2.12 -14.65 -2.65
CA LYS A 64 -2.48 -15.85 -3.42
C LYS A 64 -2.81 -17.03 -2.50
N GLU A 65 -1.99 -17.26 -1.48
CA GLU A 65 -2.20 -18.34 -0.50
C GLU A 65 -3.49 -18.16 0.33
N SER A 66 -3.92 -16.92 0.58
CA SER A 66 -5.15 -16.59 1.33
C SER A 66 -6.40 -16.37 0.46
N GLY A 67 -6.26 -16.36 -0.87
CA GLY A 67 -7.36 -16.06 -1.80
C GLY A 67 -7.69 -14.58 -1.97
N GLU A 68 -6.97 -13.67 -1.31
CA GLU A 68 -7.18 -12.22 -1.35
C GLU A 68 -6.63 -11.54 -2.60
N TRP A 69 -5.88 -12.27 -3.44
CA TRP A 69 -5.03 -11.69 -4.49
C TRP A 69 -5.78 -10.78 -5.47
N GLN A 70 -6.95 -11.20 -5.95
CA GLN A 70 -7.68 -10.44 -6.96
C GLN A 70 -8.07 -9.04 -6.46
N SER A 71 -8.63 -8.95 -5.26
CA SER A 71 -9.04 -7.69 -4.65
C SER A 71 -7.84 -6.82 -4.29
N LEU A 72 -6.80 -7.41 -3.66
CA LEU A 72 -5.59 -6.68 -3.30
C LEU A 72 -4.88 -6.12 -4.54
N HIS A 73 -4.80 -6.91 -5.61
CA HIS A 73 -4.19 -6.49 -6.86
C HIS A 73 -4.98 -5.34 -7.52
N ALA A 74 -6.31 -5.41 -7.54
CA ALA A 74 -7.15 -4.33 -8.05
C ALA A 74 -6.92 -3.02 -7.27
N ASP A 75 -6.86 -3.08 -5.93
CA ASP A 75 -6.56 -1.91 -5.10
C ASP A 75 -5.19 -1.30 -5.41
N ILE A 76 -4.16 -2.13 -5.61
CA ILE A 76 -2.83 -1.66 -6.03
C ILE A 76 -2.89 -0.94 -7.38
N LEU A 77 -3.66 -1.45 -8.34
CA LEU A 77 -3.83 -0.82 -9.65
C LEU A 77 -4.60 0.50 -9.58
N ASP A 78 -5.63 0.59 -8.74
CA ASP A 78 -6.37 1.83 -8.51
C ASP A 78 -5.46 2.91 -7.88
N LEU A 79 -4.59 2.52 -6.94
CA LEU A 79 -3.57 3.41 -6.38
C LEU A 79 -2.54 3.85 -7.44
N ALA A 80 -2.26 3.03 -8.45
CA ALA A 80 -1.39 3.39 -9.57
C ALA A 80 -2.06 4.25 -10.64
N ASN A 81 -3.40 4.38 -10.66
CA ASN A 81 -4.11 5.12 -11.69
C ASN A 81 -3.92 6.65 -11.55
N PRO A 82 -3.22 7.36 -12.46
CA PRO A 82 -2.99 8.80 -12.33
C PRO A 82 -4.27 9.64 -12.44
N LYS A 83 -5.36 9.07 -12.99
CA LYS A 83 -6.65 9.76 -13.16
C LYS A 83 -7.55 9.65 -11.92
N LEU A 84 -7.21 8.79 -10.95
CA LEU A 84 -8.00 8.63 -9.74
C LEU A 84 -7.75 9.80 -8.79
N ALA A 85 -8.81 10.45 -8.33
CA ALA A 85 -8.69 11.57 -7.41
C ALA A 85 -8.03 11.14 -6.08
N VAL A 86 -7.25 12.05 -5.49
CA VAL A 86 -6.42 11.73 -4.32
C VAL A 86 -7.25 11.26 -3.11
N HIS A 87 -8.44 11.83 -2.87
CA HIS A 87 -9.28 11.38 -1.76
C HIS A 87 -9.72 9.91 -1.90
N TYR A 88 -9.98 9.43 -3.11
CA TYR A 88 -10.27 8.01 -3.35
C TYR A 88 -9.04 7.13 -3.13
N LYS A 89 -7.85 7.58 -3.53
CA LYS A 89 -6.60 6.85 -3.25
C LYS A 89 -6.35 6.67 -1.75
N LEU A 90 -6.54 7.74 -0.98
CA LEU A 90 -6.41 7.69 0.49
C LEU A 90 -7.47 6.80 1.14
N HIS A 91 -8.69 6.79 0.61
CA HIS A 91 -9.73 5.87 1.08
C HIS A 91 -9.37 4.40 0.81
N ILE A 92 -8.87 4.10 -0.39
CA ILE A 92 -8.42 2.75 -0.76
C ILE A 92 -7.28 2.29 0.15
N SER A 93 -6.23 3.10 0.33
CA SER A 93 -5.08 2.72 1.17
C SER A 93 -5.47 2.47 2.63
N ALA A 94 -6.36 3.31 3.18
CA ALA A 94 -6.90 3.14 4.53
C ALA A 94 -7.70 1.84 4.68
N ARG A 95 -8.48 1.47 3.65
CA ARG A 95 -9.21 0.18 3.62
C ARG A 95 -8.25 -1.01 3.52
N MET A 96 -7.21 -0.93 2.69
CA MET A 96 -6.28 -2.05 2.47
C MET A 96 -5.67 -2.58 3.78
N VAL A 97 -5.33 -1.70 4.73
CA VAL A 97 -4.72 -2.09 6.02
C VAL A 97 -5.71 -2.70 7.02
N GLN A 98 -7.01 -2.71 6.69
CA GLN A 98 -8.09 -3.29 7.49
C GLN A 98 -8.73 -4.51 6.81
N ALA A 99 -8.58 -4.64 5.49
CA ALA A 99 -9.28 -5.66 4.70
C ALA A 99 -8.46 -6.92 4.42
N TYR A 100 -7.12 -6.82 4.39
CA TYR A 100 -6.27 -7.92 3.92
C TYR A 100 -5.41 -8.50 5.03
N GLU A 101 -5.49 -9.81 5.24
CA GLU A 101 -4.73 -10.59 6.24
C GLU A 101 -3.23 -10.37 6.14
N CYS A 102 -2.72 -10.22 4.91
CA CYS A 102 -1.31 -9.95 4.68
C CYS A 102 -0.88 -8.53 5.12
N LEU A 103 -1.83 -7.63 5.39
CA LEU A 103 -1.63 -6.25 5.84
C LEU A 103 -2.21 -5.98 7.24
N LEU A 104 -2.99 -6.89 7.81
CA LEU A 104 -3.60 -6.71 9.13
C LEU A 104 -2.54 -6.59 10.24
N PRO A 105 -2.75 -5.70 11.23
CA PRO A 105 -1.99 -5.71 12.47
C PRO A 105 -2.25 -7.01 13.25
N LEU A 106 -1.19 -7.55 13.87
CA LEU A 106 -1.25 -8.81 14.61
C LEU A 106 -2.33 -8.87 15.71
N SER A 107 -2.71 -7.72 16.27
CA SER A 107 -3.71 -7.60 17.33
C SER A 107 -5.16 -7.82 16.85
N GLN A 108 -5.42 -7.86 15.54
CA GLN A 108 -6.76 -8.00 14.97
C GLN A 108 -7.13 -9.43 14.56
N ARG A 109 -6.28 -10.44 14.83
CA ARG A 109 -6.56 -11.85 14.52
C ARG A 109 -7.31 -12.63 15.62
N LEU A 110 -7.73 -11.96 16.71
CA LEU A 110 -8.32 -12.59 17.90
C LEU A 110 -9.82 -12.29 18.08
N LEU A 111 -10.54 -11.96 17.01
CA LEU A 111 -12.00 -11.84 17.02
C LEU A 111 -12.61 -12.71 15.93
#